data_AF-A0A9K3PMQ1-F1
#
_entry.id   AF-A0A9K3PMQ1-F1
#
_cell.length_a   1.000
_cell.length_b   1.000
_cell.length_c   1.000
_cell.angle_alpha   90.00
_cell.angle_beta   90.00
_cell.angle_gamma   90.00
#
_symmetry.space_group_name_H-M   'P 1'
#
loop_
_entity.id
_entity.type
_entity.pdbx_description
1 polymer ?
#
loop_
_entity_poly.entity_id
_entity_poly.type
_entity_poly.pdbx_seq_one_letter_code
_entity_poly.pdbx_strand_id
1 'polypeptide(L)'
;MKFSLFFSILIVAIVAVSTAAFHTVTELTTNSKMCSDRKIPHRKSSSTQLEMKRLLYNSNSNTNDAPPLKRNPPRRVCLMVEPTPFTHVSGYANRFKEMLKFMSKAGDEVDILTVDSMTPADQLPKTFLGYRIQHTLGFTFPLYNQISLTLDLPEMKGATMLEKFKPDLIHVTSPGFMLFAALFYARVMCIPLVMSYHTHLPSYAVNYLNFIPGIEYMSWEALRFVHSRADLTLVTSPQMKEELKKHGIPRVEVWRKGIDTERFDPKFKSDEMRKKMSTVD
;
A
#
# COMPACT_ATOMS: atom_id res chain seq x y z
N MET A 1 30.38 13.89 9.10
CA MET A 1 30.75 13.61 7.69
C MET A 1 30.10 12.34 7.11
N LYS A 2 29.92 11.24 7.84
CA LYS A 2 29.30 9.99 7.30
C LYS A 2 27.78 10.07 7.03
N PHE A 3 27.08 11.04 7.62
CA PHE A 3 25.62 11.24 7.49
C PHE A 3 25.19 11.90 6.16
N SER A 4 25.94 12.88 5.66
CA SER A 4 25.60 13.64 4.44
C SER A 4 25.79 12.81 3.17
N LEU A 5 26.82 11.97 3.13
CA LEU A 5 27.10 11.11 1.99
C LEU A 5 26.05 9.99 1.84
N PHE A 6 25.58 9.40 2.94
CA PHE A 6 24.63 8.28 2.92
C PHE A 6 23.20 8.71 2.56
N PHE A 7 22.79 9.92 2.94
CA PHE A 7 21.50 10.50 2.52
C PHE A 7 21.50 11.01 1.10
N SER A 8 22.62 11.59 0.67
CA SER A 8 22.85 11.83 -0.75
C SER A 8 22.73 10.51 -1.50
N ILE A 9 23.24 9.39 -0.97
CA ILE A 9 23.07 8.05 -1.56
C ILE A 9 21.64 7.51 -1.43
N LEU A 10 20.84 7.83 -0.41
CA LEU A 10 19.44 7.38 -0.32
C LEU A 10 18.51 8.19 -1.23
N ILE A 11 18.70 9.50 -1.34
CA ILE A 11 17.97 10.31 -2.33
C ILE A 11 18.50 10.01 -3.72
N VAL A 12 19.81 9.85 -3.91
CA VAL A 12 20.37 9.33 -5.16
C VAL A 12 19.92 7.90 -5.38
N ALA A 13 19.67 7.03 -4.40
CA ALA A 13 19.18 5.66 -4.63
C ALA A 13 17.67 5.67 -4.86
N ILE A 14 16.90 6.52 -4.19
CA ILE A 14 15.50 6.76 -4.53
C ILE A 14 15.45 7.36 -5.93
N VAL A 15 16.35 8.25 -6.33
CA VAL A 15 16.45 8.89 -7.65
C VAL A 15 17.18 8.01 -8.68
N ALA A 16 17.99 7.01 -8.30
CA ALA A 16 18.86 6.12 -9.12
C ALA A 16 18.30 4.73 -9.27
N VAL A 17 17.74 4.15 -8.22
CA VAL A 17 16.72 3.11 -8.36
C VAL A 17 15.52 3.73 -9.06
N SER A 18 15.07 4.96 -8.74
CA SER A 18 14.14 5.64 -9.64
C SER A 18 14.75 6.15 -10.93
N THR A 19 16.06 6.14 -11.26
CA THR A 19 16.53 6.51 -12.63
C THR A 19 16.78 5.30 -13.50
N ALA A 20 17.24 4.18 -12.94
CA ALA A 20 17.35 2.90 -13.64
C ALA A 20 15.99 2.19 -13.70
N ALA A 21 15.24 2.16 -12.58
CA ALA A 21 13.83 1.80 -12.62
C ALA A 21 12.97 2.92 -13.20
N PHE A 22 13.30 4.23 -13.16
CA PHE A 22 12.62 5.17 -14.10
C PHE A 22 12.97 4.73 -15.50
N HIS A 23 14.22 4.50 -15.90
CA HIS A 23 14.51 4.32 -17.32
C HIS A 23 13.72 3.11 -17.81
N THR A 24 13.83 2.01 -17.08
CA THR A 24 13.09 0.76 -17.35
C THR A 24 11.57 0.96 -17.26
N VAL A 25 11.03 1.61 -16.22
CA VAL A 25 9.58 1.84 -16.04
C VAL A 25 9.06 2.95 -16.96
N THR A 26 9.83 3.96 -17.32
CA THR A 26 9.47 5.08 -18.21
C THR A 26 9.43 4.57 -19.65
N GLU A 27 10.42 3.78 -20.05
CA GLU A 27 10.48 3.11 -21.35
C GLU A 27 9.37 2.05 -21.50
N LEU A 28 8.97 1.37 -20.41
CA LEU A 28 7.80 0.48 -20.38
C LEU A 28 6.45 1.23 -20.22
N THR A 29 6.41 2.44 -19.67
CA THR A 29 5.16 3.21 -19.45
C THR A 29 4.80 4.16 -20.58
N THR A 30 5.75 4.58 -21.42
CA THR A 30 5.46 5.28 -22.69
C THR A 30 4.76 4.35 -23.70
N ASN A 31 4.92 3.03 -23.55
CA ASN A 31 4.30 2.04 -24.42
C ASN A 31 2.96 1.53 -23.84
N SER A 32 1.94 2.39 -23.80
CA SER A 32 0.56 2.04 -23.40
C SER A 32 -0.08 0.90 -24.23
N LYS A 33 0.57 0.48 -25.33
CA LYS A 33 0.18 -0.64 -26.19
C LYS A 33 0.31 -2.02 -25.54
N MET A 34 1.20 -2.22 -24.56
CA MET A 34 1.57 -3.58 -24.10
C MET A 34 0.41 -4.37 -23.46
N CYS A 35 -0.59 -3.68 -22.91
CA CYS A 35 -1.75 -4.33 -22.29
C CYS A 35 -2.99 -4.40 -23.18
N SER A 36 -3.00 -3.74 -24.35
CA SER A 36 -4.12 -3.75 -25.31
C SER A 36 -4.56 -5.17 -25.70
N ASP A 37 -3.58 -6.08 -25.85
CA ASP A 37 -3.78 -7.32 -26.60
C ASP A 37 -4.06 -8.55 -25.73
N ARG A 38 -3.97 -8.44 -24.39
CA ARG A 38 -4.34 -9.52 -23.48
C ARG A 38 -5.84 -9.46 -23.17
N LYS A 39 -6.62 -10.36 -23.78
CA LYS A 39 -8.02 -10.68 -23.38
C LYS A 39 -8.03 -11.26 -21.97
N ILE A 40 -7.92 -10.41 -20.96
CA ILE A 40 -8.30 -10.74 -19.59
C ILE A 40 -9.84 -10.74 -19.56
N PRO A 41 -10.51 -11.82 -19.12
CA PRO A 41 -11.97 -11.93 -19.20
C PRO A 41 -12.76 -10.81 -18.47
N HIS A 42 -12.10 -9.98 -17.66
CA HIS A 42 -12.68 -8.82 -16.98
C HIS A 42 -12.21 -7.43 -17.47
N ARG A 43 -11.34 -7.34 -18.49
CA ARG A 43 -10.86 -6.06 -19.00
C ARG A 43 -11.72 -5.57 -20.17
N LYS A 44 -12.98 -5.23 -19.88
CA LYS A 44 -13.67 -4.18 -20.66
C LYS A 44 -13.29 -2.86 -19.98
N SER A 45 -12.36 -2.11 -20.57
CA SER A 45 -11.78 -0.90 -19.96
C SER A 45 -12.82 0.15 -19.53
N SER A 46 -14.01 0.14 -20.15
CA SER A 46 -15.15 0.96 -19.72
C SER A 46 -15.96 0.36 -18.58
N SER A 47 -16.06 -0.97 -18.46
CA SER A 47 -16.89 -1.61 -17.44
C SER A 47 -16.20 -1.66 -16.08
N THR A 48 -14.90 -1.93 -16.00
CA THR A 48 -14.19 -2.01 -14.70
C THR A 48 -14.09 -0.64 -14.03
N GLN A 49 -13.90 0.43 -14.82
CA GLN A 49 -13.96 1.80 -14.31
C GLN A 49 -15.37 2.21 -13.93
N LEU A 50 -16.40 1.83 -14.71
CA LEU A 50 -17.80 2.10 -14.37
C LEU A 50 -18.27 1.27 -13.16
N GLU A 51 -17.72 0.08 -12.96
CA GLU A 51 -18.01 -0.84 -11.86
C GLU A 51 -17.30 -0.41 -10.57
N MET A 52 -16.03 0.00 -10.64
CA MET A 52 -15.34 0.70 -9.54
C MET A 52 -16.08 1.99 -9.18
N LYS A 53 -16.46 2.80 -10.18
CA LYS A 53 -17.23 4.03 -9.96
C LYS A 53 -18.62 3.73 -9.41
N ARG A 54 -19.30 2.64 -9.81
CA ARG A 54 -20.58 2.18 -9.22
C ARG A 54 -20.43 1.70 -7.78
N LEU A 55 -19.40 0.90 -7.48
CA LEU A 55 -19.12 0.40 -6.13
C LEU A 55 -18.76 1.55 -5.18
N LEU A 56 -18.02 2.53 -5.67
CA LEU A 56 -17.69 3.75 -4.92
C LEU A 56 -18.89 4.71 -4.83
N TYR A 57 -19.68 4.88 -5.89
CA TYR A 57 -20.83 5.80 -5.93
C TYR A 57 -22.04 5.28 -5.13
N ASN A 58 -22.26 3.97 -5.06
CA ASN A 58 -23.30 3.40 -4.19
C ASN A 58 -22.99 3.56 -2.68
N SER A 59 -21.77 3.95 -2.31
CA SER A 59 -21.42 4.33 -0.93
C SER A 59 -21.86 5.74 -0.53
N ASN A 60 -22.45 6.51 -1.46
CA ASN A 60 -23.15 7.77 -1.19
C ASN A 60 -24.65 7.56 -0.89
N SER A 61 -25.11 6.32 -0.70
CA SER A 61 -26.43 6.07 -0.11
C SER A 61 -26.36 6.43 1.38
N ASN A 62 -27.38 7.15 1.86
CA ASN A 62 -27.58 7.58 3.25
C ASN A 62 -27.79 6.42 4.25
N THR A 63 -27.28 5.22 3.95
CA THR A 63 -27.32 4.07 4.84
C THR A 63 -25.94 3.89 5.46
N ASN A 64 -25.83 4.09 6.77
CA ASN A 64 -24.62 3.77 7.56
C ASN A 64 -24.29 2.26 7.58
N ASP A 65 -25.03 1.44 6.82
CA ASP A 65 -24.88 0.00 6.79
C ASP A 65 -23.80 -0.40 5.80
N ALA A 66 -22.84 -1.19 6.30
CA ALA A 66 -21.86 -1.84 5.45
C ALA A 66 -22.60 -2.81 4.49
N PRO A 67 -22.24 -2.83 3.19
CA PRO A 67 -22.85 -3.76 2.25
C PRO A 67 -22.62 -5.22 2.70
N PRO A 68 -23.52 -6.15 2.35
CA PRO A 68 -23.39 -7.56 2.72
C PRO A 68 -22.04 -8.11 2.27
N LEU A 69 -21.34 -8.77 3.21
CA LEU A 69 -19.93 -9.13 3.06
C LEU A 69 -19.66 -10.23 2.03
N LYS A 70 -20.65 -11.08 1.71
CA LYS A 70 -20.45 -12.20 0.77
C LYS A 70 -20.31 -11.69 -0.67
N ARG A 71 -19.14 -11.92 -1.26
CA ARG A 71 -18.90 -11.67 -2.69
C ARG A 71 -19.09 -12.96 -3.48
N ASN A 72 -19.74 -12.83 -4.63
CA ASN A 72 -19.83 -13.90 -5.61
C ASN A 72 -19.65 -13.30 -7.03
N PRO A 73 -18.58 -13.64 -7.77
CA PRO A 73 -17.48 -14.53 -7.38
C PRO A 73 -16.52 -13.89 -6.35
N PRO A 74 -15.77 -14.70 -5.58
CA PRO A 74 -14.62 -14.24 -4.81
C PRO A 74 -13.59 -13.49 -5.66
N ARG A 75 -12.87 -12.55 -5.05
CA ARG A 75 -11.73 -11.87 -5.69
C ARG A 75 -10.41 -12.50 -5.26
N ARG A 76 -9.42 -12.43 -6.14
CA ARG A 76 -8.06 -12.89 -5.90
C ARG A 76 -7.15 -11.69 -5.84
N VAL A 77 -6.64 -11.36 -4.65
CA VAL A 77 -5.89 -10.12 -4.42
C VAL A 77 -4.45 -10.43 -4.05
N CYS A 78 -3.50 -9.82 -4.76
CA CYS A 78 -2.12 -9.79 -4.31
C CYS A 78 -1.93 -8.57 -3.39
N LEU A 79 -1.66 -8.81 -2.11
CA LEU A 79 -1.36 -7.75 -1.15
C LEU A 79 0.15 -7.61 -1.02
N MET A 80 0.68 -6.50 -1.51
CA MET A 80 2.10 -6.13 -1.38
C MET A 80 2.21 -5.07 -0.29
N VAL A 81 2.67 -5.45 0.89
CA VAL A 81 2.61 -4.59 2.07
C VAL A 81 3.98 -4.41 2.72
N GLU A 82 4.37 -3.16 2.92
CA GLU A 82 5.49 -2.79 3.78
C GLU A 82 5.19 -1.47 4.54
N PRO A 83 5.62 -1.34 5.80
CA PRO A 83 6.21 -2.39 6.64
C PRO A 83 5.22 -3.54 6.92
N THR A 84 5.73 -4.70 7.32
CA THR A 84 4.89 -5.89 7.55
C THR A 84 3.85 -5.68 8.66
N PRO A 85 2.56 -5.98 8.46
CA PRO A 85 1.55 -5.87 9.51
C PRO A 85 1.55 -7.05 10.50
N PHE A 86 2.40 -8.07 10.24
CA PHE A 86 2.37 -9.34 10.94
C PHE A 86 3.36 -9.43 12.10
N THR A 87 4.45 -8.66 12.05
CA THR A 87 5.45 -8.57 13.14
C THR A 87 5.49 -7.17 13.76
N HIS A 88 4.99 -6.14 13.07
CA HIS A 88 4.84 -4.79 13.65
C HIS A 88 3.49 -4.58 14.34
N VAL A 89 3.53 -3.79 15.42
CA VAL A 89 2.34 -3.36 16.17
C VAL A 89 2.10 -1.87 15.92
N SER A 90 1.03 -1.56 15.17
CA SER A 90 0.62 -0.18 14.90
C SER A 90 -0.85 -0.13 14.45
N GLY A 91 -1.43 1.08 14.43
CA GLY A 91 -2.75 1.30 13.82
C GLY A 91 -2.77 0.96 12.32
N TYR A 92 -1.65 1.16 11.63
CA TYR A 92 -1.44 0.70 10.26
C TYR A 92 -1.53 -0.83 10.16
N ALA A 93 -0.82 -1.56 11.03
CA ALA A 93 -0.83 -3.02 11.03
C ALA A 93 -2.24 -3.58 11.29
N ASN A 94 -2.96 -3.00 12.27
CA ASN A 94 -4.32 -3.41 12.58
C ASN A 94 -5.28 -3.19 11.41
N ARG A 95 -5.12 -2.09 10.67
CA ARG A 95 -5.93 -1.82 9.49
C ARG A 95 -5.86 -2.93 8.45
N PHE A 96 -4.66 -3.42 8.14
CA PHE A 96 -4.48 -4.52 7.18
C PHE A 96 -4.96 -5.86 7.72
N LYS A 97 -4.73 -6.14 9.01
CA LYS A 97 -5.24 -7.37 9.64
C LYS A 97 -6.77 -7.42 9.65
N GLU A 98 -7.43 -6.32 9.98
CA GLU A 98 -8.90 -6.23 9.90
C GLU A 98 -9.41 -6.31 8.46
N MET A 99 -8.72 -5.66 7.50
CA MET A 99 -9.07 -5.80 6.08
C MET A 99 -9.03 -7.27 5.65
N LEU A 100 -7.96 -8.00 5.97
CA LEU A 100 -7.83 -9.43 5.66
C LEU A 100 -8.90 -10.29 6.34
N LYS A 101 -9.30 -9.96 7.58
CA LYS A 101 -10.42 -10.61 8.28
C LYS A 101 -11.72 -10.47 7.51
N PHE A 102 -12.03 -9.28 7.00
CA PHE A 102 -13.24 -9.05 6.20
C PHE A 102 -13.16 -9.65 4.80
N MET A 103 -11.97 -9.69 4.18
CA MET A 103 -11.75 -10.40 2.91
C MET A 103 -11.97 -11.91 3.08
N SER A 104 -11.49 -12.49 4.19
CA SER A 104 -11.71 -13.90 4.51
C SER A 104 -13.19 -14.20 4.70
N LYS A 105 -13.93 -13.34 5.43
CA LYS A 105 -15.39 -13.44 5.55
C LYS A 105 -16.12 -13.29 4.21
N ALA A 106 -15.56 -12.51 3.29
CA ALA A 106 -16.12 -12.31 1.95
C ALA A 106 -15.87 -13.51 1.02
N GLY A 107 -14.96 -14.42 1.39
CA GLY A 107 -14.54 -15.56 0.60
C GLY A 107 -13.38 -15.27 -0.35
N ASP A 108 -12.78 -14.09 -0.29
CA ASP A 108 -11.69 -13.69 -1.17
C ASP A 108 -10.40 -14.49 -0.88
N GLU A 109 -9.62 -14.72 -1.92
CA GLU A 109 -8.28 -15.29 -1.83
C GLU A 109 -7.24 -14.17 -1.81
N VAL A 110 -6.28 -14.26 -0.90
CA VAL A 110 -5.18 -13.30 -0.81
C VAL A 110 -3.85 -14.02 -0.76
N ASP A 111 -2.90 -13.58 -1.59
CA ASP A 111 -1.49 -13.95 -1.50
C ASP A 111 -0.70 -12.70 -1.11
N ILE A 112 0.10 -12.81 -0.05
CA ILE A 112 0.68 -11.66 0.62
C ILE A 112 2.19 -11.65 0.40
N LEU A 113 2.71 -10.56 -0.14
CA LEU A 113 4.15 -10.29 -0.22
C LEU A 113 4.49 -9.16 0.75
N THR A 114 5.47 -9.40 1.60
CA THR A 114 5.93 -8.45 2.61
C THR A 114 7.43 -8.58 2.83
N VAL A 115 8.00 -7.69 3.64
CA VAL A 115 9.40 -7.73 4.03
C VAL A 115 9.52 -7.58 5.55
N ASP A 116 10.45 -8.34 6.13
CA ASP A 116 10.90 -8.19 7.52
C ASP A 116 12.35 -8.65 7.60
N SER A 117 13.25 -7.68 7.80
CA SER A 117 14.69 -7.90 7.93
C SER A 117 15.15 -7.95 9.38
N MET A 118 14.23 -7.83 10.34
CA MET A 118 14.51 -7.76 11.77
C MET A 118 14.21 -9.09 12.47
N THR A 119 13.16 -9.77 12.03
CA THR A 119 12.74 -11.05 12.59
C THR A 119 13.53 -12.21 11.96
N PRO A 120 14.09 -13.14 12.76
CA PRO A 120 14.75 -14.34 12.25
C PRO A 120 13.85 -15.14 11.31
N ALA A 121 14.43 -15.71 10.24
CA ALA A 121 13.67 -16.33 9.14
C ALA A 121 12.80 -17.51 9.58
N ASP A 122 13.20 -18.23 10.62
CA ASP A 122 12.46 -19.33 11.25
C ASP A 122 11.22 -18.86 12.05
N GLN A 123 11.22 -17.60 12.49
CA GLN A 123 10.14 -16.97 13.27
C GLN A 123 9.15 -16.17 12.41
N LEU A 124 9.44 -16.00 11.11
CA LEU A 124 8.57 -15.24 10.22
C LEU A 124 7.21 -15.95 10.02
N PRO A 125 6.09 -15.21 10.17
CA PRO A 125 4.76 -15.80 10.03
C PRO A 125 4.53 -16.22 8.58
N LYS A 126 4.28 -17.50 8.34
CA LYS A 126 4.08 -18.04 6.98
C LYS A 126 2.63 -17.93 6.50
N THR A 127 1.69 -17.76 7.44
CA THR A 127 0.27 -17.68 7.15
C THR A 127 -0.46 -16.70 8.07
N PHE A 128 -1.58 -16.14 7.61
CA PHE A 128 -2.52 -15.36 8.41
C PHE A 128 -3.94 -15.60 7.91
N LEU A 129 -4.83 -16.12 8.77
CA LEU A 129 -6.21 -16.49 8.41
C LEU A 129 -6.30 -17.44 7.19
N GLY A 130 -5.32 -18.34 7.05
CA GLY A 130 -5.22 -19.25 5.90
C GLY A 130 -4.59 -18.63 4.65
N TYR A 131 -4.40 -17.31 4.60
CA TYR A 131 -3.64 -16.67 3.53
C TYR A 131 -2.16 -16.92 3.71
N ARG A 132 -1.47 -17.17 2.60
CA ARG A 132 -0.03 -17.37 2.56
C ARG A 132 0.70 -16.03 2.62
N ILE A 133 1.74 -15.98 3.43
CA ILE A 133 2.64 -14.83 3.57
C ILE A 133 4.01 -15.22 3.03
N GLN A 134 4.50 -14.43 2.08
CA GLN A 134 5.80 -14.57 1.47
C GLN A 134 6.65 -13.36 1.84
N HIS A 135 7.88 -13.65 2.25
CA HIS A 135 8.86 -12.63 2.62
C HIS A 135 9.89 -12.48 1.52
N THR A 136 10.10 -11.28 1.03
CA THR A 136 11.19 -10.95 0.08
C THR A 136 12.40 -10.38 0.81
N LEU A 137 13.54 -10.36 0.15
CA LEU A 137 14.74 -9.68 0.61
C LEU A 137 14.49 -8.19 0.87
N GLY A 138 15.22 -7.66 1.83
CA GLY A 138 15.12 -6.26 2.22
C GLY A 138 16.21 -5.84 3.19
N PHE A 139 16.09 -4.60 3.65
CA PHE A 139 17.01 -3.98 4.60
C PHE A 139 16.24 -3.14 5.63
N THR A 140 16.85 -2.89 6.79
CA THR A 140 16.31 -1.98 7.79
C THR A 140 16.58 -0.54 7.40
N PHE A 141 15.58 0.32 7.51
CA PHE A 141 15.71 1.71 7.12
C PHE A 141 16.61 2.47 8.11
N PRO A 142 17.73 3.10 7.68
CA PRO A 142 18.74 3.64 8.62
C PRO A 142 18.24 4.72 9.59
N LEU A 143 17.15 5.43 9.26
CA LEU A 143 16.55 6.47 10.12
C LEU A 143 15.46 5.94 11.03
N TYR A 144 14.84 4.83 10.65
CA TYR A 144 13.85 4.14 11.43
C TYR A 144 14.21 2.67 11.41
N ASN A 145 15.09 2.29 12.35
CA ASN A 145 15.56 0.91 12.51
C ASN A 145 14.44 -0.08 12.82
N GLN A 146 13.22 0.42 13.05
CA GLN A 146 12.00 -0.36 13.26
C GLN A 146 11.20 -0.61 11.98
N ILE A 147 11.72 -0.23 10.80
CA ILE A 147 11.02 -0.39 9.52
C ILE A 147 11.92 -1.17 8.56
N SER A 148 11.36 -2.23 7.97
CA SER A 148 12.00 -2.96 6.89
C SER A 148 11.46 -2.49 5.54
N LEU A 149 12.37 -2.34 4.56
CA LEU A 149 12.05 -1.96 3.18
C LEU A 149 12.55 -3.04 2.22
N THR A 150 11.79 -3.25 1.15
CA THR A 150 12.06 -4.34 0.21
C THR A 150 13.17 -4.03 -0.82
N LEU A 151 13.81 -5.11 -1.28
CA LEU A 151 14.64 -5.18 -2.49
C LEU A 151 14.09 -6.25 -3.45
N ASP A 152 12.77 -6.31 -3.63
CA ASP A 152 12.11 -7.35 -4.43
C ASP A 152 12.45 -7.28 -5.92
N LEU A 153 12.73 -6.11 -6.50
CA LEU A 153 13.02 -5.99 -7.93
C LEU A 153 14.24 -6.83 -8.38
N PRO A 154 15.35 -6.90 -7.63
CA PRO A 154 16.41 -7.87 -7.87
C PRO A 154 16.00 -9.35 -7.72
N GLU A 155 15.20 -9.69 -6.71
CA GLU A 155 14.80 -11.09 -6.42
C GLU A 155 13.69 -11.58 -7.36
N MET A 156 12.86 -10.66 -7.87
CA MET A 156 11.67 -10.91 -8.68
C MET A 156 10.70 -11.92 -8.04
N LYS A 157 10.67 -11.99 -6.71
CA LYS A 157 9.81 -12.93 -5.97
C LYS A 157 8.34 -12.57 -6.15
N GLY A 158 8.03 -11.28 -6.11
CA GLY A 158 6.70 -10.77 -6.43
C GLY A 158 6.23 -11.18 -7.82
N ALA A 159 7.08 -11.14 -8.84
CA ALA A 159 6.72 -11.60 -10.19
C ALA A 159 6.36 -13.09 -10.21
N THR A 160 7.21 -13.94 -9.62
CA THR A 160 6.95 -15.39 -9.53
C THR A 160 5.66 -15.70 -8.76
N MET A 161 5.41 -14.96 -7.68
CA MET A 161 4.18 -15.06 -6.90
C MET A 161 2.96 -14.68 -7.75
N LEU A 162 3.02 -13.57 -8.47
CA LEU A 162 1.93 -13.08 -9.33
C LEU A 162 1.64 -14.01 -10.52
N GLU A 163 2.64 -14.64 -11.11
CA GLU A 163 2.45 -15.61 -12.21
C GLU A 163 1.73 -16.87 -11.76
N LYS A 164 2.07 -17.38 -10.57
CA LYS A 164 1.42 -18.56 -9.97
C LYS A 164 0.02 -18.21 -9.46
N PHE A 165 -0.09 -17.10 -8.75
CA PHE A 165 -1.34 -16.70 -8.11
C PHE A 165 -2.32 -16.07 -9.09
N LYS A 166 -1.92 -15.39 -10.17
CA LYS A 166 -2.82 -14.75 -11.16
C LYS A 166 -3.93 -13.90 -10.51
N PRO A 167 -3.58 -12.87 -9.72
CA PRO A 167 -4.59 -12.07 -9.03
C PRO A 167 -5.42 -11.21 -10.01
N ASP A 168 -6.63 -10.86 -9.57
CA ASP A 168 -7.49 -9.87 -10.22
C ASP A 168 -6.99 -8.44 -9.97
N LEU A 169 -6.24 -8.24 -8.90
CA LEU A 169 -5.78 -6.92 -8.43
C LEU A 169 -4.49 -7.03 -7.61
N ILE A 170 -3.61 -6.04 -7.78
CA ILE A 170 -2.50 -5.77 -6.84
C ILE A 170 -2.91 -4.60 -5.94
N HIS A 171 -2.85 -4.82 -4.63
CA HIS A 171 -2.97 -3.75 -3.63
C HIS A 171 -1.61 -3.55 -2.97
N VAL A 172 -1.00 -2.37 -3.18
CA VAL A 172 0.28 -2.01 -2.57
C VAL A 172 0.18 -0.85 -1.57
N THR A 173 1.07 -0.83 -0.58
CA THR A 173 1.19 0.29 0.36
C THR A 173 2.19 1.35 -0.10
N SER A 174 1.91 2.59 0.27
CA SER A 174 2.73 3.77 -0.05
C SER A 174 2.82 4.68 1.19
N PRO A 175 3.95 5.36 1.42
CA PRO A 175 5.20 5.31 0.65
C PRO A 175 6.04 4.05 0.98
N GLY A 176 6.96 3.68 0.08
CA GLY A 176 7.82 2.50 0.22
C GLY A 176 8.62 2.20 -1.05
N PHE A 177 9.51 1.22 -1.01
CA PHE A 177 10.18 0.63 -2.17
C PHE A 177 9.30 -0.42 -2.88
N MET A 178 8.39 -1.08 -2.16
CA MET A 178 7.53 -2.13 -2.70
C MET A 178 6.55 -1.61 -3.75
N LEU A 179 6.21 -0.31 -3.69
CA LEU A 179 5.38 0.34 -4.71
C LEU A 179 6.04 0.34 -6.11
N PHE A 180 7.38 0.34 -6.19
CA PHE A 180 8.06 0.32 -7.49
C PHE A 180 7.97 -1.07 -8.11
N ALA A 181 8.15 -2.12 -7.29
CA ALA A 181 7.94 -3.50 -7.70
C ALA A 181 6.47 -3.73 -8.14
N ALA A 182 5.51 -3.30 -7.33
CA ALA A 182 4.08 -3.42 -7.65
C ALA A 182 3.71 -2.67 -8.94
N LEU A 183 4.24 -1.45 -9.13
CA LEU A 183 4.02 -0.68 -10.35
C LEU A 183 4.61 -1.40 -11.57
N PHE A 184 5.84 -1.89 -11.47
CA PHE A 184 6.48 -2.64 -12.55
C PHE A 184 5.66 -3.89 -12.91
N TYR A 185 5.30 -4.72 -11.93
CA TYR A 185 4.53 -5.95 -12.16
C TYR A 185 3.13 -5.66 -12.72
N ALA A 186 2.41 -4.69 -12.16
CA ALA A 186 1.09 -4.29 -12.65
C ALA A 186 1.13 -3.93 -14.14
N ARG A 187 2.19 -3.24 -14.58
CA ARG A 187 2.37 -2.84 -15.98
C ARG A 187 2.78 -3.99 -16.88
N VAL A 188 3.74 -4.82 -16.46
CA VAL A 188 4.22 -5.96 -17.26
C VAL A 188 3.15 -7.04 -17.39
N MET A 189 2.41 -7.29 -16.31
CA MET A 189 1.40 -8.35 -16.24
C MET A 189 -0.02 -7.87 -16.52
N CYS A 190 -0.21 -6.56 -16.71
CA CYS A 190 -1.50 -5.93 -17.00
C CYS A 190 -2.57 -6.17 -15.92
N ILE A 191 -2.15 -6.16 -14.67
CA ILE A 191 -3.00 -6.35 -13.50
C ILE A 191 -3.36 -4.96 -12.94
N PRO A 192 -4.63 -4.68 -12.62
CA PRO A 192 -5.01 -3.40 -12.02
C PRO A 192 -4.27 -3.16 -10.69
N LEU A 193 -3.95 -1.89 -10.42
CA LEU A 193 -3.13 -1.47 -9.29
C LEU A 193 -3.86 -0.49 -8.38
N VAL A 194 -4.11 -0.91 -7.14
CA VAL A 194 -4.57 -0.06 -6.06
C VAL A 194 -3.39 0.28 -5.16
N MET A 195 -3.15 1.57 -4.94
CA MET A 195 -2.15 2.05 -3.97
C MET A 195 -2.86 2.59 -2.75
N SER A 196 -2.39 2.28 -1.54
CA SER A 196 -2.91 2.90 -0.32
C SER A 196 -1.84 3.73 0.37
N TYR A 197 -2.11 5.03 0.51
CA TYR A 197 -1.22 6.04 1.03
C TYR A 197 -1.45 6.29 2.52
N HIS A 198 -0.44 5.97 3.34
CA HIS A 198 -0.57 5.95 4.81
C HIS A 198 0.36 6.90 5.56
N THR A 199 1.46 7.34 4.95
CA THR A 199 2.40 8.29 5.56
C THR A 199 2.51 9.53 4.68
N HIS A 200 2.29 10.70 5.27
CA HIS A 200 2.30 11.97 4.55
C HIS A 200 3.73 12.43 4.22
N LEU A 201 4.30 11.80 3.19
CA LEU A 201 5.70 11.97 2.78
C LEU A 201 6.13 13.44 2.61
N PRO A 202 5.35 14.35 1.98
CA PRO A 202 5.76 15.76 1.85
C PRO A 202 5.99 16.46 3.19
N SER A 203 5.08 16.34 4.16
CA SER A 203 5.31 16.95 5.48
C SER A 203 6.44 16.29 6.25
N TYR A 204 6.61 14.97 6.15
CA TYR A 204 7.76 14.30 6.75
C TYR A 204 9.07 14.82 6.13
N ALA A 205 9.12 14.97 4.81
CA ALA A 205 10.31 15.45 4.12
C ALA A 205 10.66 16.88 4.55
N VAL A 206 9.68 17.77 4.69
CA VAL A 206 9.91 19.12 5.23
C VAL A 206 10.41 19.06 6.67
N ASN A 207 9.79 18.27 7.54
CA ASN A 207 10.12 18.25 8.97
C ASN A 207 11.49 17.63 9.27
N TYR A 208 11.92 16.63 8.49
CA TYR A 208 13.15 15.90 8.76
C TYR A 208 14.31 16.22 7.81
N LEU A 209 14.02 16.76 6.62
CA LEU A 209 15.00 16.98 5.55
C LEU A 209 15.00 18.43 5.01
N ASN A 210 14.56 19.39 5.83
CA ASN A 210 14.55 20.82 5.46
C ASN A 210 15.91 21.37 5.00
N PHE A 211 17.01 20.72 5.36
CA PHE A 211 18.36 21.07 4.91
C PHE A 211 18.60 20.79 3.42
N ILE A 212 17.68 20.09 2.74
CA ILE A 212 17.73 19.81 1.31
C ILE A 212 16.84 20.80 0.57
N PRO A 213 17.41 21.73 -0.21
CA PRO A 213 16.63 22.70 -0.96
C PRO A 213 15.63 22.02 -1.91
N GLY A 214 14.36 22.44 -1.85
CA GLY A 214 13.31 21.93 -2.74
C GLY A 214 12.75 20.55 -2.39
N ILE A 215 13.09 19.97 -1.23
CA ILE A 215 12.67 18.61 -0.87
C ILE A 215 11.14 18.42 -0.88
N GLU A 216 10.37 19.43 -0.48
CA GLU A 216 8.91 19.39 -0.49
C GLU A 216 8.38 19.23 -1.92
N TYR A 217 8.86 20.07 -2.84
CA TYR A 217 8.51 20.01 -4.25
C TYR A 217 8.89 18.67 -4.86
N MET A 218 10.10 18.18 -4.61
CA MET A 218 10.56 16.86 -5.07
C MET A 218 9.67 15.73 -4.54
N SER A 219 9.25 15.82 -3.28
CA SER A 219 8.36 14.83 -2.66
C SER A 219 6.99 14.80 -3.34
N TRP A 220 6.44 15.97 -3.67
CA TRP A 220 5.19 16.09 -4.41
C TRP A 220 5.31 15.57 -5.85
N GLU A 221 6.40 15.87 -6.55
CA GLU A 221 6.65 15.36 -7.91
C GLU A 221 6.78 13.83 -7.90
N ALA A 222 7.51 13.26 -6.94
CA ALA A 222 7.63 11.81 -6.79
C ALA A 222 6.26 11.15 -6.52
N LEU A 223 5.47 11.73 -5.61
CA LEU A 223 4.11 11.29 -5.33
C LEU A 223 3.24 11.35 -6.59
N ARG A 224 3.27 12.47 -7.32
CA ARG A 224 2.50 12.66 -8.55
C ARG A 224 2.90 11.64 -9.60
N PHE A 225 4.19 11.40 -9.79
CA PHE A 225 4.71 10.43 -10.75
C PHE A 225 4.18 9.01 -10.48
N VAL A 226 4.29 8.55 -9.23
CA VAL A 226 3.91 7.19 -8.83
C VAL A 226 2.39 7.03 -8.83
N HIS A 227 1.67 7.89 -8.10
CA HIS A 227 0.23 7.72 -7.87
C HIS A 227 -0.61 8.00 -9.13
N SER A 228 -0.12 8.83 -10.07
CA SER A 228 -0.78 9.01 -11.36
C SER A 228 -0.78 7.76 -12.23
N ARG A 229 0.01 6.73 -11.88
CA ARG A 229 0.08 5.45 -12.59
C ARG A 229 -0.74 4.34 -11.95
N ALA A 230 -1.32 4.56 -10.77
CA ALA A 230 -2.26 3.64 -10.14
C ALA A 230 -3.66 3.77 -10.76
N ASP A 231 -4.40 2.66 -10.80
CA ASP A 231 -5.82 2.67 -11.20
C ASP A 231 -6.68 3.34 -10.10
N LEU A 232 -6.27 3.23 -8.85
CA LEU A 232 -6.89 3.90 -7.70
C LEU A 232 -5.85 4.18 -6.61
N THR A 233 -5.89 5.38 -6.05
CA THR A 233 -5.15 5.72 -4.83
C THR A 233 -6.12 5.86 -3.66
N LEU A 234 -5.90 5.10 -2.60
CA LEU A 234 -6.66 5.15 -1.36
C LEU A 234 -5.93 5.98 -0.32
N VAL A 235 -6.59 6.99 0.24
CA VAL A 235 -6.09 7.81 1.35
C VAL A 235 -6.92 7.61 2.61
N THR A 236 -6.39 8.01 3.76
CA THR A 236 -7.01 7.75 5.07
C THR A 236 -7.98 8.83 5.55
N SER A 237 -8.05 9.99 4.88
CA SER A 237 -8.93 11.11 5.26
C SER A 237 -9.39 11.93 4.04
N PRO A 238 -10.56 12.61 4.13
CA PRO A 238 -11.00 13.56 3.11
C PRO A 238 -10.01 14.71 2.87
N GLN A 239 -9.36 15.19 3.93
CA GLN A 239 -8.36 16.27 3.84
C GLN A 239 -7.19 15.84 2.95
N MET A 240 -6.68 14.62 3.14
CA MET A 240 -5.59 14.07 2.34
C MET A 240 -6.04 13.81 0.89
N LYS A 241 -7.32 13.47 0.66
CA LYS A 241 -7.87 13.34 -0.71
C LYS A 241 -7.81 14.66 -1.47
N GLU A 242 -8.28 15.73 -0.84
CA GLU A 242 -8.30 17.05 -1.47
C GLU A 242 -6.90 17.63 -1.65
N GLU A 243 -5.99 17.38 -0.71
CA GLU A 243 -4.59 17.76 -0.83
C GLU A 243 -3.91 17.06 -2.01
N LEU A 244 -3.99 15.72 -2.10
CA LEU A 244 -3.39 14.97 -3.21
C LEU A 244 -3.96 15.44 -4.57
N LYS A 245 -5.27 15.70 -4.65
CA LYS A 245 -5.91 16.25 -5.84
C LYS A 245 -5.37 17.64 -6.21
N LYS A 246 -5.20 18.53 -5.23
CA LYS A 246 -4.62 19.87 -5.42
C LYS A 246 -3.21 19.79 -6.00
N HIS A 247 -2.45 18.76 -5.65
CA HIS A 247 -1.13 18.46 -6.19
C HIS A 247 -1.15 17.65 -7.50
N GLY A 248 -2.31 17.54 -8.17
CA GLY A 248 -2.45 16.96 -9.50
C GLY A 248 -2.51 15.43 -9.52
N ILE A 249 -2.74 14.77 -8.39
CA ILE A 249 -2.86 13.31 -8.32
C ILE A 249 -4.30 12.89 -8.63
N PRO A 250 -4.56 12.13 -9.71
CA PRO A 250 -5.90 11.73 -10.10
C PRO A 250 -6.36 10.46 -9.36
N ARG A 251 -7.65 10.13 -9.47
CA ARG A 251 -8.25 8.85 -9.00
C ARG A 251 -7.95 8.54 -7.53
N VAL A 252 -8.18 9.53 -6.67
CA VAL A 252 -7.96 9.43 -5.23
C VAL A 252 -9.30 9.23 -4.50
N GLU A 253 -9.39 8.23 -3.65
CA GLU A 253 -10.57 7.93 -2.83
C GLU A 253 -10.23 7.73 -1.36
N VAL A 254 -11.21 8.00 -0.48
CA VAL A 254 -11.04 7.84 0.97
C VAL A 254 -11.33 6.40 1.35
N TRP A 255 -10.30 5.68 1.78
CA TRP A 255 -10.49 4.45 2.54
C TRP A 255 -10.84 4.84 3.97
N ARG A 256 -12.13 4.75 4.31
CA ARG A 256 -12.63 5.11 5.65
C ARG A 256 -11.99 4.21 6.71
N LYS A 257 -11.67 4.81 7.87
CA LYS A 257 -11.21 4.06 9.04
C LYS A 257 -12.41 3.37 9.68
N GLY A 258 -12.21 2.15 10.18
CA GLY A 258 -13.17 1.44 11.01
C GLY A 258 -12.59 1.20 12.40
N ILE A 259 -13.46 0.96 13.37
CA ILE A 259 -13.10 0.48 14.70
C ILE A 259 -13.77 -0.87 14.93
N ASP A 260 -13.07 -1.81 15.56
CA ASP A 260 -13.66 -3.08 15.97
C ASP A 260 -14.63 -2.81 17.13
N THR A 261 -15.93 -2.74 16.84
CA THR A 261 -16.97 -2.44 17.83
C THR A 261 -17.24 -3.60 18.79
N GLU A 262 -16.80 -4.82 18.47
CA GLU A 262 -16.88 -5.94 19.42
C GLU A 262 -15.80 -5.79 20.49
N ARG A 263 -14.60 -5.34 20.10
CA ARG A 263 -13.47 -5.12 21.02
C ARG A 263 -13.53 -3.77 21.74
N PHE A 264 -13.92 -2.71 21.04
CA PHE A 264 -14.05 -1.34 21.56
C PHE A 264 -15.51 -1.00 21.81
N ASP A 265 -16.10 -1.73 22.74
CA ASP A 265 -17.48 -1.57 23.18
C ASP A 265 -17.53 -0.78 24.50
N PRO A 266 -18.41 0.24 24.64
CA PRO A 266 -18.60 0.96 25.89
C PRO A 266 -18.83 0.07 27.12
N LYS A 267 -19.35 -1.16 26.96
CA LYS A 267 -19.51 -2.12 28.07
C LYS A 267 -18.21 -2.52 28.75
N PHE A 268 -17.07 -2.39 28.06
CA PHE A 268 -15.74 -2.68 28.61
C PHE A 268 -15.08 -1.44 29.22
N LYS A 269 -15.77 -0.29 29.27
CA LYS A 269 -15.26 0.93 29.90
C LYS A 269 -15.10 0.70 31.41
N SER A 270 -13.92 1.02 31.94
CA SER A 270 -13.64 1.04 33.38
C SER A 270 -13.14 2.42 33.79
N ASP A 271 -13.86 3.09 34.69
CA ASP A 271 -13.45 4.39 35.23
C ASP A 271 -12.18 4.25 36.11
N GLU A 272 -12.00 3.12 36.78
CA GLU A 272 -10.79 2.80 37.52
C GLU A 272 -9.57 2.74 36.59
N MET A 273 -9.68 1.98 35.49
CA MET A 273 -8.62 1.92 34.47
C MET A 273 -8.37 3.30 33.84
N ARG A 274 -9.43 4.08 33.59
CA ARG A 274 -9.30 5.44 33.06
C ARG A 274 -8.50 6.32 34.01
N LYS A 275 -8.78 6.28 35.31
CA LYS A 275 -8.00 7.00 36.32
C LYS A 275 -6.53 6.56 36.27
N LYS A 276 -6.26 5.25 36.35
CA LYS A 276 -4.92 4.68 36.30
C LYS A 276 -4.11 5.11 35.06
N MET A 277 -4.73 5.16 33.89
CA MET A 277 -4.07 5.55 32.63
C MET A 277 -4.00 7.07 32.41
N SER A 278 -4.74 7.88 33.19
CA SER A 278 -4.73 9.33 33.09
C SER A 278 -3.85 9.99 34.16
N THR A 279 -3.51 9.28 35.23
CA THR A 279 -2.53 9.70 36.22
C THR A 279 -1.13 9.41 35.69
N VAL A 280 -0.43 10.47 35.32
CA VAL A 280 1.02 10.44 35.09
C VAL A 280 1.63 10.64 36.48
N ASP A 281 2.08 9.56 37.11
CA ASP A 281 3.03 9.67 38.23
C ASP A 281 4.43 9.97 37.69
#